data_AF-A0A536ZEF0-F1
#
_entry.id   AF-A0A536ZEF0-F1
#
_cell.length_a   1.000
_cell.length_b   1.000
_cell.length_c   1.000
_cell.angle_alpha   90.00
_cell.angle_beta   90.00
_cell.angle_gamma   90.00
#
_symmetry.space_group_name_H-M   'P 1'
#
loop_
_entity.id
_entity.type
_entity.pdbx_description
1 polymer ?
#
loop_
_entity_poly.entity_id
_entity_poly.type
_entity_poly.pdbx_seq_one_letter_code
_entity_poly.pdbx_strand_id
1 'polypeptide(L)'
;ALAGLYALYTMGVSVLKPKWAPALPLEARTLREPSGAGGTRSLLILTIVAVVAAVAFAKWYFPAETPTDEVIVIATTVGTGVAFFSAVINHLLKFGLLSRLAERVTFVLIPPLALIFLVLGTIFLGVATPTEGGAMGASGALIMAVARRRLSWKLLKQAMDTTAKLSTFVVFILIGARVFSLTFYAVNGHVWVEHLLSGLPGGQLGFLIVVNILIFFLAFFLDFFELSFIVIPLVGPVADKLGIDLIWFGVLLGVNMQTSFMHPPFGFALFYLRSVAPAKDYVDKITKKITAGVTTGQIYWGAVPFVLIQIIMIGLVIAVPQMVMVYKAKESTVNPATIQIQLPPTETPGAAGQPAPTEQQEQQKETDSAQSLEDLFKGPGGTPPEKK
;
A
#
# COMPACT_ATOMS: atom_id res chain seq x y z
N ALA A 1 2.17 -2.85 10.98
CA ALA A 1 3.13 -3.72 11.71
C ALA A 1 4.60 -3.40 11.36
N LEU A 2 5.02 -3.50 10.08
CA LEU A 2 6.40 -3.24 9.62
C LEU A 2 7.02 -1.92 10.14
N ALA A 3 6.32 -0.79 9.98
CA ALA A 3 6.78 0.50 10.48
C ALA A 3 6.98 0.52 12.01
N GLY A 4 6.13 -0.19 12.75
CA GLY A 4 6.24 -0.34 14.20
C GLY A 4 7.45 -1.20 14.61
N LEU A 5 7.70 -2.31 13.91
CA LEU A 5 8.90 -3.13 14.13
C LEU A 5 10.18 -2.35 13.86
N TYR A 6 10.20 -1.54 12.80
CA TYR A 6 11.32 -0.66 12.52
C TYR A 6 11.48 0.47 13.55
N ALA A 7 10.39 1.06 14.02
CA ALA A 7 10.42 2.03 15.11
C ALA A 7 10.97 1.41 16.41
N LEU A 8 10.52 0.20 16.76
CA LEU A 8 11.05 -0.55 17.90
C LEU A 8 12.53 -0.89 17.73
N TYR A 9 12.96 -1.29 16.53
CA TYR A 9 14.36 -1.53 16.22
C TYR A 9 15.20 -0.25 16.44
N THR A 10 14.78 0.88 15.87
CA THR A 10 15.51 2.15 16.00
C THR A 10 15.55 2.64 17.45
N MET A 11 14.44 2.55 18.19
CA MET A 11 14.40 2.84 19.62
C MET A 11 15.32 1.89 20.40
N GLY A 12 15.26 0.58 20.14
CA GLY A 12 16.09 -0.43 20.79
C GLY A 12 17.58 -0.18 20.56
N VAL A 13 17.99 0.12 19.33
CA VAL A 13 19.37 0.49 18.99
C VAL A 13 19.79 1.77 19.71
N SER A 14 18.90 2.77 19.79
CA SER A 14 19.20 4.04 20.47
C SER A 14 19.44 3.88 21.98
N VAL A 15 18.76 2.92 22.62
CA VAL A 15 18.89 2.62 24.06
C VAL A 15 20.09 1.70 24.33
N LEU A 16 20.24 0.62 23.55
CA LEU A 16 21.26 -0.40 23.78
C LEU A 16 22.64 -0.02 23.23
N LYS A 17 22.69 0.73 22.13
CA LYS A 17 23.94 1.22 21.51
C LYS A 17 23.80 2.69 21.07
N PRO A 18 23.83 3.64 22.03
CA PRO A 18 23.70 5.08 21.74
C PRO A 18 24.74 5.62 20.75
N LYS A 19 25.92 4.97 20.66
CA LYS A 19 26.98 5.34 19.71
C LYS A 19 26.61 5.10 18.25
N TRP A 20 25.67 4.19 17.96
CA TRP A 20 25.22 3.88 16.59
C TRP A 20 24.11 4.82 16.10
N ALA A 21 23.45 5.52 17.03
CA ALA A 21 22.47 6.56 16.76
C ALA A 21 22.84 7.82 17.55
N PRO A 22 23.97 8.49 17.23
CA PRO A 22 24.43 9.65 17.98
C PRO A 22 23.37 10.76 17.91
N ALA A 23 23.03 11.31 19.08
CA ALA A 23 22.08 12.40 19.15
C ALA A 23 22.59 13.62 18.38
N LEU A 24 21.68 14.34 17.72
CA LEU A 24 22.01 15.60 17.07
C LEU A 24 22.72 16.54 18.06
N PRO A 25 23.89 17.13 17.68
CA PRO A 25 24.62 18.06 18.51
C PRO A 25 23.72 19.20 18.99
N LEU A 26 23.96 19.70 20.20
CA LEU A 26 23.12 20.75 20.78
C LEU A 26 23.08 22.01 19.90
N GLU A 27 24.17 22.29 19.19
CA GLU A 27 24.32 23.39 18.22
C GLU A 27 23.45 23.23 16.96
N ALA A 28 23.17 21.99 16.54
CA ALA A 28 22.33 21.68 15.38
C ALA A 28 20.82 21.69 15.70
N ARG A 29 20.45 21.80 16.98
CA ARG A 29 19.05 21.86 17.43
C ARG A 29 18.50 23.28 17.28
N THR A 30 18.24 23.66 16.03
CA THR A 30 17.76 25.01 15.63
C THR A 30 16.33 25.34 16.05
N LEU A 31 15.57 24.37 16.56
CA LEU A 31 14.15 24.50 16.93
C LEU A 31 13.96 24.58 18.45
N ARG A 32 14.79 25.36 19.14
CA ARG A 32 14.62 25.68 20.56
C ARG A 32 13.70 26.88 20.75
N GLU A 33 12.82 26.78 21.73
CA GLU A 33 12.00 27.90 22.20
C GLU A 33 12.84 28.92 22.97
N PRO A 34 12.35 30.17 23.15
CA PRO A 34 13.00 31.18 24.00
C PRO A 34 13.23 30.71 25.45
N SER A 35 12.46 29.71 25.91
CA SER A 35 12.54 29.04 27.21
C SER A 35 13.66 27.98 27.32
N GLY A 36 14.37 27.66 26.23
CA GLY A 36 15.36 26.59 26.16
C GLY A 36 14.79 25.18 25.93
N ALA A 37 13.46 25.01 25.94
CA ALA A 37 12.80 23.75 25.65
C ALA A 37 12.86 23.41 24.15
N GLY A 38 12.98 22.13 23.82
CA GLY A 38 13.09 21.65 22.43
C GLY A 38 11.76 21.56 21.67
N GLY A 39 10.66 22.07 22.22
CA GLY A 39 9.32 22.03 21.58
C GLY A 39 8.67 20.65 21.43
N THR A 40 9.36 19.57 21.83
CA THR A 40 8.92 18.17 21.70
C THR A 40 7.67 17.85 22.53
N ARG A 41 7.51 18.49 23.69
CA ARG A 41 6.33 18.34 24.55
C ARG A 41 5.05 18.81 23.86
N SER A 42 5.10 19.98 23.21
CA SER A 42 3.96 20.52 22.44
C SER A 42 3.61 19.62 21.25
N LEU A 43 4.61 19.09 20.54
CA LEU A 43 4.38 18.14 19.45
C LEU A 43 3.71 16.85 19.96
N LEU A 44 4.17 16.31 21.09
CA LEU A 44 3.63 15.08 21.69
C LEU A 44 2.18 15.30 22.16
N ILE A 45 1.88 16.46 22.76
CA ILE A 45 0.51 16.84 23.12
C ILE A 45 -0.37 16.94 21.87
N LEU A 46 0.11 17.57 20.80
CA LEU A 46 -0.64 17.66 19.53
C LEU A 46 -0.92 16.25 18.95
N THR A 47 0.06 15.35 19.01
CA THR A 47 -0.13 13.95 18.59
C THR A 47 -1.18 13.24 19.45
N ILE A 48 -1.15 13.40 20.77
CA ILE A 48 -2.16 12.82 21.67
C ILE A 48 -3.54 13.37 21.33
N VAL A 49 -3.68 14.68 21.16
CA VAL A 49 -4.96 15.31 20.82
C VAL A 49 -5.49 14.79 19.48
N ALA A 50 -4.63 14.67 18.47
CA ALA A 50 -5.00 14.12 17.17
C ALA A 50 -5.47 12.65 17.26
N VAL A 51 -4.78 11.83 18.05
CA VAL A 51 -5.16 10.42 18.29
C VAL A 51 -6.46 10.31 19.07
N VAL A 52 -6.64 11.13 20.11
CA VAL A 52 -7.88 11.17 20.89
C VAL A 52 -9.05 11.60 20.01
N ALA A 53 -8.86 12.62 19.16
CA ALA A 53 -9.88 13.05 18.22
C ALA A 53 -10.22 11.97 17.18
N ALA A 54 -9.21 11.27 16.65
CA ALA A 54 -9.42 10.13 15.75
C ALA A 54 -10.24 9.02 16.42
N VAL A 55 -9.88 8.62 17.64
CA VAL A 55 -10.57 7.55 18.38
C VAL A 55 -11.97 7.96 18.81
N ALA A 56 -12.15 9.21 19.25
CA ALA A 56 -13.46 9.75 19.61
C ALA A 56 -14.39 9.80 18.38
N PHE A 57 -13.88 10.25 17.24
CA PHE A 57 -14.62 10.23 15.98
C PHE A 57 -14.98 8.81 15.56
N ALA A 58 -14.03 7.87 15.65
CA ALA A 58 -14.26 6.47 15.32
C ALA A 58 -15.41 5.87 16.13
N LYS A 59 -15.45 6.14 17.44
CA LYS A 59 -16.50 5.64 18.34
C LYS A 59 -17.85 6.33 18.16
N TRP A 60 -17.86 7.57 17.68
CA TRP A 60 -19.08 8.36 17.52
C TRP A 60 -19.75 8.13 16.17
N TYR A 61 -18.96 8.01 15.10
CA TYR A 61 -19.47 7.96 13.73
C TYR A 61 -19.74 6.53 13.23
N PHE A 62 -18.95 5.55 13.65
CA PHE A 62 -19.07 4.18 13.14
C PHE A 62 -19.82 3.25 14.10
N PRO A 63 -20.88 2.57 13.62
CA PRO A 63 -21.46 1.42 14.30
C PRO A 63 -20.42 0.29 14.50
N ALA A 64 -20.65 -0.59 15.48
CA ALA A 64 -19.73 -1.69 15.79
C ALA A 64 -19.54 -2.69 14.62
N GLU A 65 -20.41 -2.67 13.61
CA GLU A 65 -20.37 -3.58 12.47
C GLU A 65 -19.54 -3.06 11.28
N THR A 66 -19.06 -1.81 11.31
CA THR A 66 -18.26 -1.28 10.20
C THR A 66 -16.92 -2.02 10.07
N PRO A 67 -16.45 -2.32 8.84
CA PRO A 67 -15.13 -2.88 8.59
C PRO A 67 -14.01 -2.06 9.28
N THR A 68 -13.12 -2.75 9.98
CA THR A 68 -12.07 -2.11 10.81
C THR A 68 -11.08 -1.29 10.02
N ASP A 69 -10.82 -1.69 8.78
CA ASP A 69 -10.01 -1.00 7.79
C ASP A 69 -10.59 0.37 7.42
N GLU A 70 -11.89 0.44 7.12
CA GLU A 70 -12.61 1.69 6.85
C GLU A 70 -12.55 2.63 8.08
N VAL A 71 -12.83 2.10 9.26
CA VAL A 71 -12.78 2.86 10.53
C VAL A 71 -11.38 3.45 10.75
N ILE A 72 -10.32 2.66 10.59
CA ILE A 72 -8.94 3.11 10.80
C ILE A 72 -8.57 4.23 9.82
N VAL A 73 -8.88 4.06 8.54
CA VAL A 73 -8.52 5.02 7.49
C VAL A 73 -9.22 6.36 7.72
N ILE A 74 -10.54 6.35 7.95
CA ILE A 74 -11.30 7.58 8.14
C ILE A 74 -10.93 8.25 9.47
N ALA A 75 -10.83 7.49 10.57
CA ALA A 75 -10.45 8.03 11.87
C ALA A 75 -9.05 8.68 11.83
N THR A 76 -8.07 8.04 11.18
CA THR A 76 -6.72 8.60 11.06
C THR A 76 -6.69 9.85 10.18
N THR A 77 -7.54 9.90 9.14
CA THR A 77 -7.72 11.08 8.29
C THR A 77 -8.29 12.25 9.09
N VAL A 78 -9.30 11.99 9.94
CA VAL A 78 -9.87 13.01 10.84
C VAL A 78 -8.85 13.48 11.87
N GLY A 79 -8.09 12.58 12.50
CA GLY A 79 -7.01 12.96 13.42
C GLY A 79 -5.94 13.83 12.76
N THR A 80 -5.54 13.49 11.53
CA THR A 80 -4.60 14.29 10.74
C THR A 80 -5.18 15.66 10.38
N GLY A 81 -6.47 15.71 10.03
CA GLY A 81 -7.22 16.94 9.80
C GLY A 81 -7.24 17.84 11.04
N VAL A 82 -7.54 17.28 12.22
CA VAL A 82 -7.53 18.02 13.49
C VAL A 82 -6.14 18.59 13.79
N ALA A 83 -5.08 17.82 13.57
CA ALA A 83 -3.72 18.32 13.72
C ALA A 83 -3.42 19.49 12.76
N PHE A 84 -3.91 19.40 11.52
CA PHE A 84 -3.76 20.45 10.52
C PHE A 84 -4.50 21.73 10.88
N PHE A 85 -5.80 21.64 11.15
CA PHE A 85 -6.62 22.80 11.50
C PHE A 85 -6.12 23.46 12.78
N SER A 86 -5.69 22.68 13.78
CA SER A 86 -5.08 23.21 15.00
C SER A 86 -3.83 24.03 14.72
N ALA A 87 -2.97 23.59 13.79
CA ALA A 87 -1.78 24.36 13.41
C ALA A 87 -2.09 25.58 12.54
N VAL A 88 -3.06 25.47 11.62
CA VAL A 88 -3.51 26.60 10.79
C VAL A 88 -4.14 27.69 11.67
N ILE A 89 -5.01 27.30 12.61
CA ILE A 89 -5.64 28.20 13.58
C ILE A 89 -4.57 28.87 14.45
N ASN A 90 -3.59 28.12 14.95
CA ASN A 90 -2.50 28.70 15.74
C ASN A 90 -1.64 29.69 14.92
N HIS A 91 -1.43 29.43 13.62
CA HIS A 91 -0.69 30.31 12.73
C HIS A 91 -1.47 31.60 12.38
N LEU A 92 -2.76 31.48 12.06
CA LEU A 92 -3.62 32.61 11.73
C LEU A 92 -3.90 33.50 12.94
N LEU A 93 -4.25 32.88 14.08
CA LEU A 93 -4.69 33.60 15.28
C LEU A 93 -3.54 33.96 16.23
N LYS A 94 -2.29 33.55 15.93
CA LYS A 94 -1.08 33.85 16.70
C LYS A 94 -1.20 33.59 18.21
N PHE A 95 -2.01 32.61 18.62
CA PHE A 95 -2.28 32.33 20.04
C PHE A 95 -1.06 31.82 20.83
N GLY A 96 0.03 31.42 20.15
CA GLY A 96 1.25 30.96 20.83
C GLY A 96 1.10 29.62 21.55
N LEU A 97 0.06 28.84 21.22
CA LEU A 97 -0.25 27.55 21.86
C LEU A 97 0.61 26.39 21.34
N LEU A 98 1.13 26.48 20.11
CA LEU A 98 2.03 25.48 19.53
C LEU A 98 3.46 25.99 19.46
N SER A 99 4.42 25.10 19.73
CA SER A 99 5.83 25.38 19.58
C SER A 99 6.20 25.64 18.12
N ARG A 100 7.27 26.41 17.88
CA ARG A 100 7.82 26.62 16.52
C ARG A 100 8.18 25.31 15.81
N LEU A 101 8.55 24.28 16.58
CA LEU A 101 8.78 22.92 16.08
C LEU A 101 7.47 22.31 15.58
N ALA A 102 6.43 22.30 16.42
CA ALA A 102 5.13 21.72 16.08
C ALA A 102 4.52 22.42 14.86
N GLU A 103 4.53 23.75 14.84
CA GLU A 103 4.02 24.54 13.72
C GLU A 103 4.75 24.20 12.40
N ARG A 104 6.09 24.19 12.41
CA ARG A 104 6.88 23.91 11.21
C ARG A 104 6.73 22.47 10.72
N VAL A 105 6.69 21.50 11.64
CA VAL A 105 6.43 20.09 11.33
C VAL A 105 5.06 19.96 10.67
N THR A 106 4.03 20.60 11.22
CA THR A 106 2.68 20.51 10.69
C THR A 106 2.55 21.14 9.30
N PHE A 107 3.08 22.35 9.06
CA PHE A 107 2.99 22.98 7.73
C PHE A 107 3.83 22.31 6.64
N VAL A 108 4.91 21.61 7.02
CA VAL A 108 5.78 20.93 6.07
C VAL A 108 5.30 19.52 5.78
N LEU A 109 4.89 18.75 6.80
CA LEU A 109 4.52 17.35 6.65
C LEU A 109 3.07 17.13 6.27
N ILE A 110 2.14 18.00 6.70
CA ILE A 110 0.72 17.71 6.45
C ILE A 110 0.35 17.72 4.97
N PRO A 111 0.78 18.67 4.11
CA PRO A 111 0.33 18.63 2.73
C PRO A 111 0.71 17.34 1.98
N PRO A 112 1.95 16.81 2.12
CA PRO A 112 2.29 15.46 1.64
C PRO A 112 1.47 14.34 2.30
N LEU A 113 1.26 14.37 3.61
CA LEU A 113 0.46 13.36 4.32
C LEU A 113 -1.00 13.38 3.88
N ALA A 114 -1.59 14.56 3.70
CA ALA A 114 -2.94 14.76 3.21
C ALA A 114 -3.10 14.19 1.81
N LEU A 115 -2.09 14.31 0.94
CA LEU A 115 -2.11 13.65 -0.37
C LEU A 115 -2.05 12.13 -0.25
N ILE A 116 -1.21 11.59 0.64
CA ILE A 116 -1.16 10.15 0.88
C ILE A 116 -2.52 9.65 1.37
N PHE A 117 -3.16 10.34 2.33
CA PHE A 117 -4.49 9.98 2.81
C PHE A 117 -5.58 10.16 1.75
N LEU A 118 -5.49 11.19 0.92
CA LEU A 118 -6.44 11.40 -0.16
C LEU A 118 -6.36 10.26 -1.17
N VAL A 119 -5.16 9.84 -1.58
CA VAL A 119 -4.99 8.74 -2.55
C VAL A 119 -5.29 7.40 -1.90
N LEU A 120 -4.61 7.07 -0.81
CA LEU A 120 -4.72 5.76 -0.18
C LEU A 120 -6.10 5.57 0.45
N GLY A 121 -6.65 6.63 1.05
CA GLY A 121 -7.97 6.58 1.67
C GLY A 121 -9.09 6.39 0.67
N THR A 122 -9.07 7.10 -0.47
CA THR A 122 -10.10 6.90 -1.51
C THR A 122 -10.04 5.52 -2.16
N ILE A 123 -8.84 4.91 -2.25
CA ILE A 123 -8.68 3.52 -2.69
C ILE A 123 -9.27 2.54 -1.68
N PHE A 124 -8.95 2.68 -0.39
CA PHE A 124 -9.47 1.78 0.65
C PHE A 124 -10.99 1.89 0.85
N LEU A 125 -11.54 3.09 0.66
CA LEU A 125 -12.99 3.32 0.75
C LEU A 125 -13.74 2.89 -0.53
N GLY A 126 -13.04 2.39 -1.55
CA GLY A 126 -13.64 1.99 -2.82
C GLY A 126 -14.21 3.15 -3.65
N VAL A 127 -13.92 4.40 -3.26
CA VAL A 127 -14.39 5.61 -3.97
C VAL A 127 -13.61 5.82 -5.27
N ALA A 128 -12.32 5.48 -5.25
CA ALA A 128 -11.45 5.62 -6.41
C ALA A 128 -10.69 4.33 -6.68
N THR A 129 -10.61 3.96 -7.95
CA THR A 129 -9.73 2.89 -8.42
C THR A 129 -8.25 3.29 -8.29
N PRO A 130 -7.29 2.35 -8.30
CA PRO A 130 -5.86 2.69 -8.21
C PRO A 130 -5.38 3.67 -9.28
N THR A 131 -5.97 3.64 -10.48
CA THR A 131 -5.68 4.56 -11.58
C THR A 131 -6.20 5.98 -11.28
N GLU A 132 -7.42 6.11 -10.77
CA GLU A 132 -8.01 7.37 -10.31
C GLU A 132 -7.25 7.94 -9.10
N GLY A 133 -6.85 7.07 -8.16
CA GLY A 133 -5.97 7.41 -7.04
C GLY A 133 -4.65 8.02 -7.51
N GLY A 134 -4.01 7.42 -8.52
CA GLY A 134 -2.81 7.97 -9.15
C GLY A 134 -3.04 9.36 -9.76
N ALA A 135 -4.15 9.55 -10.48
CA ALA A 135 -4.51 10.84 -11.08
C ALA A 135 -4.76 11.93 -10.02
N MET A 136 -5.41 11.58 -8.91
CA MET A 136 -5.61 12.47 -7.77
C MET A 136 -4.29 12.85 -7.09
N GLY A 137 -3.37 11.91 -6.91
CA GLY A 137 -2.04 12.18 -6.36
C GLY A 137 -1.23 13.15 -7.23
N ALA A 138 -1.24 12.95 -8.55
CA ALA A 138 -0.55 13.81 -9.50
C ALA A 138 -1.18 15.22 -9.55
N SER A 139 -2.51 15.30 -9.61
CA SER A 139 -3.26 16.56 -9.61
C SER A 139 -3.04 17.34 -8.32
N GLY A 140 -3.08 16.66 -7.17
CA GLY A 140 -2.84 17.28 -5.88
C GLY A 140 -1.38 17.75 -5.71
N ALA A 141 -0.40 17.00 -6.20
CA ALA A 141 0.99 17.45 -6.25
C ALA A 141 1.17 18.70 -7.13
N LEU A 142 0.50 18.77 -8.27
CA LEU A 142 0.50 19.93 -9.15
C LEU A 142 -0.14 21.16 -8.48
N ILE A 143 -1.31 21.00 -7.85
CA ILE A 143 -1.99 22.05 -7.08
C ILE A 143 -1.06 22.59 -5.99
N MET A 144 -0.39 21.71 -5.24
CA MET A 144 0.58 22.15 -4.21
C MET A 144 1.77 22.92 -4.80
N ALA A 145 2.30 22.48 -5.95
CA ALA A 145 3.41 23.16 -6.62
C ALA A 145 3.01 24.56 -7.11
N VAL A 146 1.80 24.71 -7.64
CA VAL A 146 1.21 26.00 -8.05
C VAL A 146 0.96 26.89 -6.83
N ALA A 147 0.30 26.37 -5.79
CA ALA A 147 -0.02 27.12 -4.57
C ALA A 147 1.24 27.67 -3.88
N ARG A 148 2.35 26.91 -3.91
CA ARG A 148 3.66 27.34 -3.37
C ARG A 148 4.45 28.24 -4.34
N ARG A 149 3.93 28.54 -5.53
CA ARG A 149 4.60 29.29 -6.61
C ARG A 149 5.97 28.72 -6.97
N ARG A 150 6.10 27.38 -6.92
CA ARG A 150 7.34 26.65 -7.22
C ARG A 150 7.30 25.95 -8.58
N LEU A 151 6.13 25.95 -9.25
CA LEU A 151 6.00 25.38 -10.58
C LEU A 151 6.65 26.31 -11.61
N SER A 152 7.58 25.77 -12.39
CA SER A 152 8.15 26.44 -13.58
C SER A 152 7.93 25.56 -14.81
N TRP A 153 7.87 26.19 -15.99
CA TRP A 153 7.71 25.44 -17.25
C TRP A 153 8.83 24.41 -17.46
N LYS A 154 10.07 24.77 -17.08
CA LYS A 154 11.21 23.86 -17.13
C LYS A 154 11.02 22.64 -16.22
N LEU A 155 10.56 22.86 -14.98
CA LEU A 155 10.28 21.78 -14.03
C LEU A 155 9.15 20.87 -14.53
N LEU A 156 8.08 21.45 -15.06
CA LEU A 156 6.95 20.69 -15.61
C LEU A 156 7.39 19.82 -16.79
N LYS A 157 8.13 20.39 -17.76
CA LYS A 157 8.66 19.64 -18.89
C LYS A 157 9.60 18.52 -18.46
N GLN A 158 10.47 18.78 -17.48
CA GLN A 158 11.37 17.76 -16.93
C GLN A 158 10.60 16.62 -16.24
N ALA A 159 9.58 16.95 -15.45
CA ALA A 159 8.74 15.96 -14.79
C ALA A 159 7.98 15.09 -15.81
N MET A 160 7.40 15.70 -16.85
CA MET A 160 6.71 15.00 -17.94
C MET A 160 7.64 14.10 -18.74
N ASP A 161 8.83 14.57 -19.13
CA ASP A 161 9.82 13.76 -19.87
C ASP A 161 10.28 12.53 -19.05
N THR A 162 10.53 12.73 -17.76
CA THR A 162 10.92 11.62 -16.85
C THR A 162 9.77 10.61 -16.69
N THR A 163 8.54 11.11 -16.51
CA THR A 163 7.34 10.27 -16.38
C THR A 163 7.06 9.48 -17.65
N ALA A 164 7.18 10.12 -18.82
CA ALA A 164 6.98 9.49 -20.12
C ALA A 164 8.03 8.40 -20.37
N LYS A 165 9.31 8.65 -20.06
CA LYS A 165 10.37 7.64 -20.20
C LYS A 165 10.13 6.41 -19.33
N LEU A 166 9.79 6.61 -18.05
CA LEU A 166 9.45 5.52 -17.13
C LEU A 166 8.22 4.75 -17.62
N SER A 167 7.16 5.45 -18.05
CA SER A 167 5.94 4.82 -18.54
C SER A 167 6.18 4.01 -19.82
N THR A 168 6.95 4.55 -20.77
CA THR A 168 7.31 3.85 -22.01
C THR A 168 8.11 2.58 -21.71
N PHE A 169 9.06 2.64 -20.78
CA PHE A 169 9.82 1.47 -20.35
C PHE A 169 8.90 0.36 -19.82
N VAL A 170 7.99 0.70 -18.90
CA VAL A 170 7.01 -0.24 -18.35
C VAL A 170 6.12 -0.82 -19.45
N VAL A 171 5.54 0.01 -20.32
CA VAL A 171 4.67 -0.45 -21.42
C VAL A 171 5.40 -1.40 -22.37
N PHE A 172 6.65 -1.12 -22.73
CA PHE A 172 7.44 -2.03 -23.56
C PHE A 172 7.67 -3.39 -22.89
N ILE A 173 7.94 -3.41 -21.59
CA ILE A 173 8.08 -4.67 -20.86
C ILE A 173 6.73 -5.40 -20.79
N LEU A 174 5.61 -4.70 -20.57
CA LEU A 174 4.28 -5.30 -20.59
C LEU A 174 3.97 -5.98 -21.92
N ILE A 175 4.34 -5.36 -23.05
CA ILE A 175 4.19 -5.96 -24.38
C ILE A 175 5.02 -7.25 -24.48
N GLY A 176 6.30 -7.21 -24.09
CA GLY A 176 7.17 -8.38 -24.10
C GLY A 176 6.69 -9.51 -23.17
N ALA A 177 6.27 -9.15 -21.96
CA ALA A 177 5.68 -10.05 -20.99
C ALA A 177 4.41 -10.70 -21.53
N ARG A 178 3.57 -9.95 -22.25
CA ARG A 178 2.34 -10.50 -22.84
C ARG A 178 2.64 -11.49 -23.97
N VAL A 179 3.60 -11.18 -24.85
CA VAL A 179 4.05 -12.11 -25.90
C VAL A 179 4.65 -13.37 -25.29
N PHE A 180 5.51 -13.24 -24.28
CA PHE A 180 6.07 -14.38 -23.55
C PHE A 180 4.97 -15.22 -22.90
N SER A 181 4.08 -14.58 -22.12
CA SER A 181 3.00 -15.25 -21.41
C SER A 181 2.09 -16.01 -22.38
N LEU A 182 1.62 -15.37 -23.45
CA LEU A 182 0.76 -16.01 -24.46
C LEU A 182 1.45 -17.20 -25.14
N THR A 183 2.72 -17.05 -25.53
CA THR A 183 3.49 -18.14 -26.15
C THR A 183 3.71 -19.29 -25.16
N PHE A 184 4.03 -18.95 -23.91
CA PHE A 184 4.24 -19.91 -22.82
C PHE A 184 2.95 -20.69 -22.51
N TYR A 185 1.80 -20.02 -22.51
CA TYR A 185 0.49 -20.69 -22.41
C TYR A 185 0.21 -21.59 -23.61
N ALA A 186 0.49 -21.12 -24.83
CA ALA A 186 0.25 -21.87 -26.06
C ALA A 186 1.06 -23.18 -26.13
N VAL A 187 2.26 -23.22 -25.54
CA VAL A 187 3.09 -24.45 -25.47
C VAL A 187 2.82 -25.28 -24.21
N ASN A 188 1.75 -25.00 -23.47
CA ASN A 188 1.40 -25.65 -22.20
C ASN A 188 2.46 -25.51 -21.10
N GLY A 189 3.26 -24.44 -21.13
CA GLY A 189 4.29 -24.19 -20.12
C GLY A 189 3.72 -24.07 -18.70
N HIS A 190 2.50 -23.55 -18.56
CA HIS A 190 1.81 -23.45 -17.28
C HIS A 190 1.55 -24.83 -16.65
N VAL A 191 1.22 -25.85 -17.45
CA VAL A 191 1.05 -27.24 -16.99
C VAL A 191 2.38 -27.83 -16.55
N TRP A 192 3.47 -27.53 -17.27
CA TRP A 192 4.82 -27.97 -16.88
C TRP A 192 5.23 -27.39 -15.52
N VAL A 193 4.98 -26.09 -15.30
CA VAL A 193 5.25 -25.45 -14.00
C VAL A 193 4.35 -25.98 -12.91
N GLU A 194 3.08 -26.26 -13.21
CA GLU A 194 2.18 -26.91 -12.27
C GLU A 194 2.73 -28.25 -11.80
N HIS A 195 3.15 -29.13 -12.71
CA HIS A 195 3.75 -30.41 -12.34
C HIS A 195 5.06 -30.25 -11.56
N LEU A 196 5.90 -29.28 -11.93
CA LEU A 196 7.15 -29.00 -11.23
C LEU A 196 6.91 -28.55 -9.80
N LEU A 197 5.96 -27.64 -9.59
CA LEU A 197 5.66 -27.04 -8.29
C LEU A 197 4.81 -27.96 -7.40
N SER A 198 3.90 -28.74 -7.97
CA SER A 198 3.11 -29.74 -7.23
C SER A 198 3.93 -30.97 -6.83
N GLY A 199 5.01 -31.27 -7.56
CA GLY A 199 5.97 -32.33 -7.22
C GLY A 199 6.94 -31.96 -6.09
N LEU A 200 6.90 -30.72 -5.57
CA LEU A 200 7.79 -30.29 -4.51
C LEU A 200 7.48 -30.99 -3.18
N PRO A 201 8.49 -31.49 -2.45
CA PRO A 201 8.28 -32.04 -1.12
C PRO A 201 7.87 -30.93 -0.14
N GLY A 202 6.91 -31.23 0.75
CA GLY A 202 6.46 -30.30 1.79
C GLY A 202 5.10 -29.64 1.55
N GLY A 203 4.36 -30.05 0.51
CA GLY A 203 2.98 -29.62 0.27
C GLY A 203 2.85 -28.09 0.21
N GLN A 204 1.83 -27.54 0.85
CA GLN A 204 1.56 -26.09 0.91
C GLN A 204 2.76 -25.28 1.43
N LEU A 205 3.43 -25.76 2.49
CA LEU A 205 4.55 -25.01 3.10
C LEU A 205 5.80 -25.04 2.22
N GLY A 206 6.12 -26.21 1.64
CA GLY A 206 7.24 -26.34 0.69
C GLY A 206 7.06 -25.46 -0.53
N PHE A 207 5.86 -25.46 -1.11
CA PHE A 207 5.48 -24.57 -2.21
C PHE A 207 5.69 -23.10 -1.86
N LEU A 208 5.18 -22.64 -0.71
CA LEU A 208 5.29 -21.24 -0.31
C LEU A 208 6.75 -20.81 -0.14
N ILE A 209 7.59 -21.63 0.50
CA ILE A 209 9.01 -21.31 0.69
C ILE A 209 9.71 -21.19 -0.67
N VAL A 210 9.54 -22.17 -1.55
CA VAL A 210 10.20 -22.19 -2.86
C VAL A 210 9.75 -21.02 -3.73
N VAL A 211 8.44 -20.77 -3.80
CA VAL A 211 7.88 -19.65 -4.56
C VAL A 211 8.37 -18.30 -4.02
N ASN A 212 8.48 -18.16 -2.70
CA ASN A 212 9.00 -16.92 -2.12
C ASN A 212 10.46 -16.68 -2.44
N ILE A 213 11.28 -17.71 -2.34
CA ILE A 213 12.69 -17.62 -2.69
C ILE A 213 12.82 -17.29 -4.19
N LEU A 214 12.07 -17.98 -5.05
CA LEU A 214 12.03 -17.74 -6.49
C LEU A 214 11.69 -16.27 -6.78
N ILE A 215 10.59 -15.77 -6.22
CA ILE A 215 10.11 -14.40 -6.45
C ILE A 215 11.07 -13.38 -5.87
N PHE A 216 11.65 -13.64 -4.71
CA PHE A 216 12.66 -12.78 -4.11
C PHE A 216 13.83 -12.55 -5.07
N PHE A 217 14.37 -13.61 -5.68
CA PHE A 217 15.44 -13.50 -6.68
C PHE A 217 14.97 -12.89 -8.00
N LEU A 218 13.79 -13.26 -8.50
CA LEU A 218 13.25 -12.73 -9.76
C LEU A 218 13.01 -11.22 -9.67
N ALA A 219 12.58 -10.76 -8.50
CA ALA A 219 12.34 -9.35 -8.21
C ALA A 219 13.60 -8.49 -8.13
N PHE A 220 14.79 -9.10 -8.26
CA PHE A 220 16.01 -8.35 -8.46
C PHE A 220 16.02 -7.73 -9.87
N PHE A 221 15.47 -8.44 -10.86
CA PHE A 221 15.56 -8.05 -12.27
C PHE A 221 14.24 -7.49 -12.81
N LEU A 222 13.12 -7.93 -12.25
CA LEU A 222 11.79 -7.59 -12.71
C LEU A 222 11.10 -6.67 -11.71
N ASP A 223 10.43 -5.64 -12.22
CA ASP A 223 9.62 -4.73 -11.42
C ASP A 223 8.27 -5.38 -11.03
N PHE A 224 7.57 -4.79 -10.06
CA PHE A 224 6.43 -5.43 -9.41
C PHE A 224 5.26 -5.68 -10.36
N PHE A 225 5.04 -4.78 -11.33
CA PHE A 225 3.99 -4.95 -12.32
C PHE A 225 4.29 -6.16 -13.22
N GLU A 226 5.53 -6.30 -13.67
CA GLU A 226 6.02 -7.36 -14.56
C GLU A 226 5.94 -8.71 -13.89
N LEU A 227 6.40 -8.81 -12.65
CA LEU A 227 6.24 -10.01 -11.83
C LEU A 227 4.77 -10.37 -11.64
N SER A 228 3.91 -9.37 -11.42
CA SER A 228 2.48 -9.62 -11.26
C SER A 228 1.86 -10.18 -12.53
N PHE A 229 2.27 -9.74 -13.71
CA PHE A 229 1.73 -10.24 -14.98
C PHE A 229 2.34 -11.56 -15.45
N ILE A 230 3.59 -11.87 -15.08
CA ILE A 230 4.26 -13.10 -15.51
C ILE A 230 4.08 -14.22 -14.48
N VAL A 231 4.37 -13.95 -13.22
CA VAL A 231 4.51 -14.99 -12.19
C VAL A 231 3.18 -15.33 -11.53
N ILE A 232 2.33 -14.34 -11.25
CA ILE A 232 1.05 -14.61 -10.55
C ILE A 232 0.12 -15.52 -11.38
N PRO A 233 -0.09 -15.31 -12.69
CA PRO A 233 -0.91 -16.22 -13.49
C PRO A 233 -0.35 -17.64 -13.56
N LEU A 234 0.98 -17.77 -13.44
CA LEU A 234 1.67 -19.05 -13.49
C LEU A 234 1.55 -19.82 -12.17
N VAL A 235 1.72 -19.13 -11.04
CA VAL A 235 1.79 -19.75 -9.71
C VAL A 235 0.43 -19.79 -9.02
N GLY A 236 -0.46 -18.85 -9.33
CA GLY A 236 -1.80 -18.72 -8.74
C GLY A 236 -2.66 -19.98 -8.88
N PRO A 237 -2.82 -20.56 -10.07
CA PRO A 237 -3.59 -21.80 -10.25
C PRO A 237 -3.01 -22.98 -9.46
N VAL A 238 -1.69 -23.03 -9.31
CA VAL A 238 -1.01 -24.06 -8.51
C VAL A 238 -1.29 -23.86 -7.02
N ALA A 239 -1.26 -22.61 -6.55
CA ALA A 239 -1.59 -22.25 -5.18
C ALA A 239 -3.03 -22.65 -4.84
N ASP A 240 -3.98 -22.34 -5.72
CA ASP A 240 -5.41 -22.67 -5.55
C ASP A 240 -5.63 -24.20 -5.47
N LYS A 241 -5.00 -24.97 -6.37
CA LYS A 241 -5.05 -26.45 -6.34
C LYS A 241 -4.46 -27.06 -5.06
N LEU A 242 -3.46 -26.41 -4.47
CA LEU A 242 -2.87 -26.81 -3.18
C LEU A 242 -3.74 -26.39 -1.98
N GLY A 243 -4.91 -25.77 -2.21
CA GLY A 243 -5.81 -25.29 -1.17
C GLY A 243 -5.31 -24.03 -0.47
N ILE A 244 -4.39 -23.29 -1.11
CA ILE A 244 -3.83 -22.05 -0.58
C ILE A 244 -4.81 -20.92 -0.87
N ASP A 245 -5.18 -20.21 0.18
CA ASP A 245 -5.97 -18.98 0.01
C ASP A 245 -5.22 -17.94 -0.84
N LEU A 246 -5.85 -17.51 -1.93
CA LEU A 246 -5.26 -16.59 -2.90
C LEU A 246 -5.02 -15.18 -2.36
N ILE A 247 -5.81 -14.73 -1.37
CA ILE A 247 -5.62 -13.42 -0.73
C ILE A 247 -4.40 -13.49 0.19
N TRP A 248 -4.30 -14.53 1.02
CA TRP A 248 -3.13 -14.75 1.84
C TRP A 248 -1.86 -14.90 1.00
N PHE A 249 -1.93 -15.69 -0.07
CA PHE A 249 -0.85 -15.84 -1.03
C PHE A 249 -0.47 -14.50 -1.68
N GLY A 250 -1.45 -13.73 -2.15
CA GLY A 250 -1.23 -12.42 -2.77
C GLY A 250 -0.60 -11.39 -1.82
N VAL A 251 -1.02 -11.34 -0.56
CA VAL A 251 -0.40 -10.49 0.47
C VAL A 251 1.04 -10.88 0.70
N LEU A 252 1.30 -12.18 0.77
CA LEU A 252 2.64 -12.72 0.99
C LEU A 252 3.57 -12.39 -0.20
N LEU A 253 3.08 -12.53 -1.44
CA LEU A 253 3.78 -12.05 -2.63
C LEU A 253 4.02 -10.54 -2.58
N GLY A 254 3.03 -9.76 -2.19
CA GLY A 254 3.14 -8.29 -2.09
C GLY A 254 4.23 -7.85 -1.10
N VAL A 255 4.31 -8.46 0.08
CA VAL A 255 5.36 -8.18 1.06
C VAL A 255 6.74 -8.58 0.53
N ASN A 256 6.84 -9.71 -0.18
CA ASN A 256 8.08 -10.15 -0.81
C ASN A 256 8.55 -9.18 -1.90
N MET A 257 7.66 -8.81 -2.83
CA MET A 257 7.94 -7.87 -3.93
C MET A 257 8.30 -6.46 -3.40
N GLN A 258 7.72 -6.03 -2.27
CA GLN A 258 8.12 -4.78 -1.63
C GLN A 258 9.58 -4.79 -1.15
N THR A 259 10.08 -5.94 -0.70
CA THR A 259 11.46 -6.09 -0.19
C THR A 259 12.49 -5.79 -1.28
N SER A 260 12.14 -6.07 -2.53
CA SER A 260 12.99 -5.89 -3.69
C SER A 260 13.31 -4.41 -3.97
N PHE A 261 12.49 -3.47 -3.52
CA PHE A 261 12.78 -2.03 -3.63
C PHE A 261 13.93 -1.55 -2.73
N MET A 262 14.39 -2.40 -1.80
CA MET A 262 15.28 -2.00 -0.71
C MET A 262 16.61 -2.74 -0.67
N HIS A 263 16.89 -3.63 -1.63
CA HIS A 263 18.12 -4.40 -1.68
C HIS A 263 18.99 -3.98 -2.89
N PRO A 264 20.33 -3.93 -2.77
CA PRO A 264 21.23 -3.77 -3.91
C PRO A 264 21.17 -4.99 -4.85
N PRO A 265 21.34 -4.84 -6.19
CA PRO A 265 21.78 -3.67 -6.95
C PRO A 265 20.66 -2.80 -7.55
N PHE A 266 19.38 -3.13 -7.31
CA PHE A 266 18.23 -2.50 -7.97
C PHE A 266 17.29 -1.73 -7.04
N GLY A 267 17.64 -1.57 -5.76
CA GLY A 267 16.81 -0.85 -4.78
C GLY A 267 16.61 0.63 -5.13
N PHE A 268 15.56 0.94 -5.92
CA PHE A 268 15.24 2.30 -6.37
C PHE A 268 15.12 3.29 -5.20
N ALA A 269 14.58 2.84 -4.07
CA ALA A 269 14.48 3.66 -2.86
C ALA A 269 15.86 4.08 -2.32
N LEU A 270 16.86 3.20 -2.40
CA LEU A 270 18.24 3.48 -1.99
C LEU A 270 18.90 4.48 -2.93
N PHE A 271 18.61 4.41 -4.24
CA PHE A 271 19.10 5.39 -5.20
C PHE A 271 18.45 6.76 -5.04
N TYR A 272 17.18 6.83 -4.65
CA TYR A 272 16.57 8.11 -4.28
C TYR A 272 17.25 8.72 -3.06
N LEU A 273 17.56 7.93 -2.03
CA LEU A 273 18.33 8.43 -0.89
C LEU A 273 19.74 8.87 -1.31
N ARG A 274 20.38 8.12 -2.22
CA ARG A 274 21.68 8.48 -2.78
C ARG A 274 21.64 9.81 -3.53
N SER A 275 20.54 10.13 -4.20
CA SER A 275 20.39 11.39 -4.96
C SER A 275 20.38 12.65 -4.08
N VAL A 276 19.95 12.51 -2.81
CA VAL A 276 19.91 13.61 -1.84
C VAL A 276 21.06 13.57 -0.83
N ALA A 277 21.77 12.44 -0.74
CA ALA A 277 22.91 12.25 0.15
C ALA A 277 24.18 12.93 -0.41
N PRO A 278 24.95 13.67 0.43
CA PRO A 278 26.20 14.31 0.02
C PRO A 278 27.20 13.29 -0.50
N ALA A 279 27.52 13.36 -1.80
CA ALA A 279 28.47 12.46 -2.45
C ALA A 279 29.94 12.72 -2.09
N LYS A 280 30.24 13.98 -1.75
CA LYS A 280 31.57 14.48 -1.45
C LYS A 280 31.56 15.05 -0.05
N ASP A 281 32.75 15.17 0.51
CA ASP A 281 32.96 15.86 1.77
C ASP A 281 32.39 17.27 1.68
N TYR A 282 31.61 17.64 2.67
CA TYR A 282 30.92 18.92 2.71
C TYR A 282 31.20 19.60 4.04
N VAL A 283 31.27 20.91 4.00
CA VAL A 283 31.36 21.72 5.21
C VAL A 283 29.95 21.82 5.80
N ASP A 284 29.76 21.30 7.00
CA ASP A 284 28.49 21.43 7.72
C ASP A 284 28.17 22.92 7.91
N LYS A 285 26.97 23.33 7.47
CA LYS A 285 26.50 24.73 7.56
C LYS A 285 26.42 25.25 8.99
N ILE A 286 26.26 24.36 9.97
CA ILE A 286 26.06 24.70 11.38
C ILE A 286 27.38 24.56 12.14
N THR A 287 28.00 23.38 12.09
CA THR A 287 29.21 23.11 12.88
C THR A 287 30.50 23.61 12.21
N LYS A 288 30.45 24.01 10.93
CA LYS A 288 31.60 24.42 10.09
C LYS A 288 32.72 23.38 9.98
N LYS A 289 32.46 22.13 10.40
CA LYS A 289 33.41 21.02 10.29
C LYS A 289 33.27 20.33 8.94
N ILE A 290 34.38 19.79 8.44
CA ILE A 290 34.38 18.93 7.24
C ILE A 290 33.73 17.61 7.65
N THR A 291 32.56 17.32 7.08
CA THR A 291 31.85 16.06 7.28
C THR A 291 32.06 15.20 6.04
N ALA A 292 32.44 13.94 6.24
CA ALA A 292 32.65 13.00 5.16
C ALA A 292 31.36 12.78 4.35
N GLY A 293 31.50 12.65 3.03
CA GLY A 293 30.38 12.24 2.16
C GLY A 293 29.83 10.86 2.55
N VAL A 294 28.55 10.62 2.27
CA VAL A 294 27.90 9.33 2.52
C VAL A 294 28.18 8.42 1.34
N THR A 295 28.83 7.28 1.60
CA THR A 295 29.13 6.30 0.54
C THR A 295 27.89 5.47 0.21
N THR A 296 27.81 4.99 -1.04
CA THR A 296 26.72 4.09 -1.45
C THR A 296 26.66 2.83 -0.58
N GLY A 297 27.82 2.31 -0.16
CA GLY A 297 27.89 1.17 0.76
C GLY A 297 27.25 1.45 2.13
N GLN A 298 27.38 2.67 2.67
CA GLN A 298 26.71 3.05 3.92
C GLN A 298 25.19 3.10 3.77
N ILE A 299 24.69 3.56 2.62
CA ILE A 299 23.25 3.53 2.31
C ILE A 299 22.74 2.09 2.24
N TYR A 300 23.52 1.20 1.61
CA TYR A 300 23.15 -0.21 1.48
C TYR A 300 23.13 -0.92 2.83
N TRP A 301 24.18 -0.74 3.64
CA TRP A 301 24.21 -1.27 5.01
C TRP A 301 23.12 -0.70 5.91
N GLY A 302 22.67 0.53 5.65
CA GLY A 302 21.53 1.13 6.33
C GLY A 302 20.19 0.44 6.03
N ALA A 303 20.05 -0.18 4.86
CA ALA A 303 18.82 -0.86 4.43
C ALA A 303 18.71 -2.30 4.95
N VAL A 304 19.85 -2.97 5.17
CA VAL A 304 19.92 -4.39 5.60
C VAL A 304 19.03 -4.69 6.82
N PRO A 305 19.04 -3.89 7.91
CA PRO A 305 18.17 -4.17 9.05
C PRO A 305 16.68 -4.18 8.68
N PHE A 306 16.26 -3.31 7.77
CA PHE A 306 14.87 -3.27 7.33
C PHE A 306 14.51 -4.48 6.45
N VAL A 307 15.42 -4.88 5.55
CA VAL A 307 15.25 -6.10 4.74
C VAL A 307 15.14 -7.34 5.64
N LEU A 308 15.95 -7.43 6.69
CA LEU A 308 15.84 -8.52 7.67
C LEU A 308 14.49 -8.53 8.39
N ILE A 309 13.98 -7.36 8.80
CA ILE A 309 12.64 -7.24 9.39
C ILE A 309 11.56 -7.69 8.39
N GLN A 310 11.71 -7.39 7.09
CA GLN A 310 10.79 -7.85 6.05
C GLN A 310 10.86 -9.36 5.85
N ILE A 311 12.04 -9.96 5.79
CA ILE A 311 12.19 -11.42 5.70
C ILE A 311 11.56 -12.11 6.92
N ILE A 312 11.78 -11.56 8.12
CA ILE A 312 11.11 -12.03 9.34
C ILE A 312 9.60 -11.92 9.22
N MET A 313 9.08 -10.80 8.68
CA MET A 313 7.65 -10.62 8.44
C MET A 313 7.09 -11.67 7.48
N ILE A 314 7.79 -11.96 6.37
CA ILE A 314 7.38 -13.01 5.42
C ILE A 314 7.30 -14.36 6.13
N GLY A 315 8.34 -14.71 6.91
CA GLY A 315 8.33 -15.94 7.71
C GLY A 315 7.19 -15.99 8.72
N LEU A 316 6.85 -14.86 9.34
CA LEU A 316 5.75 -14.75 10.31
C LEU A 316 4.38 -14.88 9.63
N VAL A 317 4.21 -14.30 8.42
CA VAL A 317 2.99 -14.45 7.61
C VAL A 317 2.81 -15.90 7.12
N ILE A 318 3.91 -16.60 6.82
CA ILE A 318 3.90 -18.04 6.49
C ILE A 318 3.50 -18.87 7.72
N ALA A 319 4.11 -18.60 8.87
CA ALA A 319 3.91 -19.37 10.10
C ALA A 319 2.54 -19.11 10.77
N VAL A 320 2.01 -17.90 10.63
CA VAL A 320 0.74 -17.46 11.25
C VAL A 320 -0.18 -16.87 10.18
N PRO A 321 -0.86 -17.71 9.37
CA PRO A 321 -1.73 -17.24 8.29
C PRO A 321 -2.92 -16.41 8.80
N GLN A 322 -3.34 -16.63 10.05
CA GLN A 322 -4.43 -15.90 10.71
C GLN A 322 -4.21 -14.39 10.79
N MET A 323 -2.97 -13.90 10.71
CA MET A 323 -2.71 -12.46 10.67
C MET A 323 -3.29 -11.78 9.42
N VAL A 324 -3.45 -12.53 8.33
CA VAL A 324 -3.95 -12.02 7.05
C VAL A 324 -5.37 -12.51 6.80
N MET A 325 -5.70 -13.74 7.20
CA MET A 325 -7.03 -14.36 7.00
C MET A 325 -8.11 -13.86 7.97
N VAL A 326 -7.99 -12.64 8.51
CA VAL A 326 -8.96 -12.07 9.47
C VAL A 326 -10.36 -11.92 8.85
N TYR A 327 -10.45 -11.72 7.53
CA TYR A 327 -11.72 -11.63 6.81
C TYR A 327 -12.51 -12.95 6.82
N LYS A 328 -11.84 -14.11 6.78
CA LYS A 328 -12.52 -15.43 6.83
C LYS A 328 -13.21 -15.67 8.17
N ALA A 329 -12.74 -15.05 9.25
CA ALA A 329 -13.41 -15.14 10.55
C ALA A 329 -14.76 -14.38 10.58
N LYS A 330 -15.01 -13.49 9.62
CA LYS A 330 -16.26 -12.71 9.48
C LYS A 330 -17.22 -13.30 8.43
N GLU A 331 -16.81 -14.30 7.66
CA GLU A 331 -17.75 -15.02 6.79
C GLU A 331 -18.70 -15.83 7.67
N SER A 332 -19.90 -15.30 7.81
CA SER A 332 -21.04 -15.96 8.44
C SER A 332 -21.20 -17.36 7.87
N THR A 333 -21.06 -18.38 8.71
CA THR A 333 -21.48 -19.77 8.46
C THR A 333 -23.00 -19.89 8.44
N VAL A 334 -23.69 -18.96 7.78
CA VAL A 334 -25.14 -18.99 7.62
C VAL A 334 -25.44 -19.71 6.32
N ASN A 335 -25.82 -20.97 6.46
CA ASN A 335 -26.25 -21.81 5.36
C ASN A 335 -27.49 -21.16 4.70
N PRO A 336 -27.46 -20.79 3.40
CA PRO A 336 -28.58 -20.14 2.73
C PRO A 336 -29.86 -20.99 2.72
N ALA A 337 -29.75 -22.30 2.97
CA ALA A 337 -30.89 -23.21 3.13
C ALA A 337 -31.71 -22.99 4.43
N THR A 338 -31.18 -22.23 5.40
CA THR A 338 -31.85 -21.95 6.69
C THR A 338 -32.52 -20.57 6.76
N ILE A 339 -32.43 -19.77 5.70
CA ILE A 339 -33.00 -18.42 5.66
C ILE A 339 -34.49 -18.51 5.28
N GLN A 340 -35.38 -18.46 6.27
CA GLN A 340 -36.82 -18.31 6.04
C GLN A 340 -37.15 -16.83 5.85
N ILE A 341 -37.33 -16.42 4.59
CA ILE A 341 -37.83 -15.09 4.25
C ILE A 341 -39.35 -15.09 4.50
N GLN A 342 -39.76 -14.65 5.69
CA GLN A 342 -41.18 -14.41 5.98
C GLN A 342 -41.58 -13.05 5.40
N LEU A 343 -42.20 -13.10 4.22
CA LEU A 343 -42.89 -11.96 3.63
C LEU A 343 -44.15 -11.66 4.47
N PRO A 344 -44.36 -10.43 4.97
CA PRO A 344 -45.62 -10.05 5.59
C PRO A 344 -46.80 -10.22 4.61
N PRO A 345 -47.98 -10.66 5.06
CA PRO A 345 -49.12 -10.86 4.16
C PRO A 345 -49.57 -9.51 3.59
N THR A 346 -49.45 -9.37 2.27
CA THR A 346 -49.91 -8.21 1.52
C THR A 346 -51.44 -8.15 1.54
N GLU A 347 -52.02 -7.25 2.35
CA GLU A 347 -53.43 -6.91 2.25
C GLU A 347 -53.71 -6.34 0.84
N THR A 348 -54.58 -7.01 0.09
CA THR A 348 -55.01 -6.56 -1.23
C THR A 348 -56.24 -5.66 -1.07
N PRO A 349 -56.20 -4.43 -1.60
CA PRO A 349 -57.38 -3.94 -2.30
C PRO A 349 -57.05 -3.13 -3.56
N GLY A 350 -57.75 -3.45 -4.66
CA GLY A 350 -58.10 -2.46 -5.67
C GLY A 350 -57.28 -2.47 -6.95
N ALA A 351 -57.96 -2.80 -8.04
CA ALA A 351 -57.49 -2.90 -9.42
C ALA A 351 -56.81 -1.66 -10.03
N ALA A 352 -55.98 -1.99 -11.03
CA ALA A 352 -55.72 -1.27 -12.29
C ALA A 352 -54.41 -0.45 -12.41
N GLY A 353 -53.45 -1.00 -13.18
CA GLY A 353 -52.51 -0.23 -13.99
C GLY A 353 -51.02 -0.57 -13.84
N GLN A 354 -50.55 -1.58 -14.60
CA GLN A 354 -49.15 -1.88 -15.01
C GLN A 354 -48.05 -2.02 -13.94
N PRO A 355 -47.31 -3.16 -13.87
CA PRO A 355 -46.06 -3.21 -13.13
C PRO A 355 -44.90 -2.63 -13.98
N ALA A 356 -44.12 -1.74 -13.36
CA ALA A 356 -42.75 -1.41 -13.77
C ALA A 356 -41.85 -2.65 -13.64
N PRO A 357 -40.72 -2.75 -14.39
CA PRO A 357 -39.87 -3.93 -14.35
C PRO A 357 -39.24 -4.08 -12.97
N THR A 358 -39.42 -5.25 -12.36
CA THR A 358 -38.83 -5.61 -11.06
C THR A 358 -37.32 -5.86 -11.22
N GLU A 359 -36.52 -5.47 -10.22
CA GLU A 359 -35.04 -5.59 -10.16
C GLU A 359 -34.47 -6.99 -10.52
N GLN A 360 -35.29 -8.04 -10.44
CA GLN A 360 -34.93 -9.39 -10.89
C GLN A 360 -34.72 -9.49 -12.41
N GLN A 361 -35.44 -8.70 -13.21
CA GLN A 361 -35.23 -8.66 -14.67
C GLN A 361 -33.97 -7.90 -15.07
N GLU A 362 -33.50 -6.95 -14.26
CA GLU A 362 -32.23 -6.24 -14.49
C GLU A 362 -31.03 -7.11 -14.08
N GLN A 363 -31.11 -7.82 -12.95
CA GLN A 363 -30.07 -8.79 -12.57
C GLN A 363 -29.95 -9.96 -13.54
N GLN A 364 -31.06 -10.43 -14.09
CA GLN A 364 -31.05 -11.52 -15.07
C GLN A 364 -30.46 -11.05 -16.41
N LYS A 365 -30.65 -9.78 -16.77
CA LYS A 365 -30.07 -9.16 -17.97
C LYS A 365 -28.58 -8.86 -17.82
N GLU A 366 -28.12 -8.46 -16.61
CA GLU A 366 -26.70 -8.34 -16.29
C GLU A 366 -26.01 -9.70 -16.28
N THR A 367 -26.64 -10.73 -15.71
CA THR A 367 -26.10 -12.10 -15.67
C THR A 367 -25.99 -12.72 -17.07
N ASP A 368 -27.01 -12.56 -17.93
CA ASP A 368 -26.95 -13.00 -19.33
C ASP A 368 -25.87 -12.25 -20.12
N SER A 369 -25.69 -10.95 -19.86
CA SER A 369 -24.64 -10.17 -20.51
C SER A 369 -23.23 -10.58 -20.08
N ALA A 370 -23.04 -10.91 -18.80
CA ALA A 370 -21.78 -11.41 -18.27
C ALA A 370 -21.43 -12.81 -18.81
N GLN A 371 -22.41 -13.71 -18.92
CA GLN A 371 -22.24 -15.04 -19.52
C GLN A 371 -21.90 -14.94 -21.02
N SER A 372 -22.55 -14.04 -21.76
CA SER A 372 -22.26 -13.82 -23.18
C SER A 372 -20.84 -13.28 -23.45
N LEU A 373 -20.29 -12.52 -22.50
CA LEU A 373 -18.91 -12.04 -22.54
C LEU A 373 -17.91 -13.16 -22.22
N GLU A 374 -18.21 -14.03 -21.25
CA GLU A 374 -17.37 -15.20 -20.94
C GLU A 374 -17.32 -16.21 -22.11
N ASP A 375 -18.42 -16.38 -22.85
CA ASP A 375 -18.48 -17.24 -24.02
C ASP A 375 -17.71 -16.66 -25.24
N LEU A 376 -17.54 -15.33 -25.32
CA LEU A 376 -16.68 -14.68 -26.31
C LEU A 376 -15.18 -14.88 -26.03
N PHE A 377 -14.79 -15.18 -24.78
CA PHE A 377 -13.40 -15.44 -24.40
C PHE A 377 -13.00 -16.92 -24.49
N LYS A 378 -13.94 -17.84 -24.68
CA LYS A 378 -13.66 -19.25 -24.94
C LYS A 378 -13.58 -19.50 -26.45
N GLY A 379 -12.37 -19.74 -26.95
CA GLY A 379 -12.14 -20.14 -28.35
C GLY A 379 -12.95 -21.40 -28.74
N PRO A 380 -13.23 -21.61 -30.04
CA PRO A 380 -14.26 -22.55 -30.45
C PRO A 380 -13.78 -24.00 -30.30
N GLY A 381 -14.48 -24.80 -29.50
CA GLY A 381 -14.42 -26.26 -29.56
C GLY A 381 -14.40 -26.96 -28.20
N GLY A 382 -15.55 -27.48 -27.79
CA GLY A 382 -15.66 -28.41 -26.66
C GLY A 382 -17.11 -28.71 -26.33
N THR A 383 -17.68 -29.75 -26.96
CA THR A 383 -19.01 -30.28 -26.65
C THR A 383 -19.12 -30.70 -25.17
N PRO A 384 -20.23 -30.40 -24.48
CA PRO A 384 -20.40 -30.75 -23.07
C PRO A 384 -20.64 -32.27 -22.90
N PRO A 385 -20.23 -32.87 -21.77
CA PRO A 385 -20.44 -34.30 -21.55
C PRO A 385 -21.91 -34.58 -21.20
N GLU A 386 -22.44 -35.60 -21.85
CA GLU A 386 -23.78 -36.15 -21.64
C GLU A 386 -23.87 -36.79 -20.24
N LYS A 387 -24.87 -36.40 -19.45
CA LYS A 387 -25.17 -37.00 -18.15
C LYS A 387 -25.66 -38.44 -18.35
N LYS A 388 -24.97 -39.41 -17.77
CA LYS A 388 -25.55 -40.66 -17.26
C LYS A 388 -24.90 -41.04 -15.94
#